data_AF-A0A1F9P378-F1
#
_entry.id   AF-A0A1F9P378-F1
#
_cell.length_a   1.000
_cell.length_b   1.000
_cell.length_c   1.000
_cell.angle_alpha   90.00
_cell.angle_beta   90.00
_cell.angle_gamma   90.00
#
_symmetry.space_group_name_H-M   'P 1'
#
loop_
_entity.id
_entity.type
_entity.pdbx_description
1 polymer ?
#
loop_
_entity_poly.entity_id
_entity_poly.type
_entity_poly.pdbx_seq_one_letter_code
_entity_poly.pdbx_strand_id
1 'polypeptide(L)'
;MKETRPENKKIIIIPKEEAVFRMDKNGTWHNEHGKFEHPRIIRYFNTAIKKDENGYYVHQATGECEEKVYFPYEDTALFIVDILAGQDIGLILNTAQKMTLEQGYLFMESDTLYLITPDHKIKFSSHALVKLSKFIEEKNGKFSIKINEKAYPVQSSDKD
;
A
#
# COMPACT_ATOMS: atom_id res chain seq x y z
N MET A 1 0.23 -27.69 -23.64
CA MET A 1 -0.46 -28.25 -22.45
C MET A 1 -1.58 -27.30 -22.11
N LYS A 2 -2.83 -27.79 -22.06
CA LYS A 2 -3.98 -26.98 -21.66
C LYS A 2 -4.02 -26.99 -20.13
N GLU A 3 -3.89 -25.83 -19.49
CA GLU A 3 -4.14 -25.69 -18.06
C GLU A 3 -5.63 -25.93 -17.80
N THR A 4 -5.98 -27.15 -17.39
CA THR A 4 -7.29 -27.44 -16.82
C THR A 4 -7.37 -26.76 -15.46
N ARG A 5 -8.04 -25.61 -15.40
CA ARG A 5 -8.49 -25.04 -14.12
C ARG A 5 -9.44 -26.07 -13.47
N PRO A 6 -9.23 -26.49 -12.21
CA PRO A 6 -10.15 -27.42 -11.58
C PRO A 6 -11.52 -26.74 -11.43
N GLU A 7 -12.56 -27.39 -11.94
CA GLU A 7 -13.95 -27.01 -11.73
C GLU A 7 -14.27 -27.12 -10.21
N ASN A 8 -14.73 -26.01 -9.61
CA ASN A 8 -15.12 -25.86 -8.19
C ASN A 8 -14.01 -25.87 -7.12
N LYS A 9 -13.14 -24.86 -7.10
CA LYS A 9 -12.44 -24.49 -5.85
C LYS A 9 -13.42 -23.89 -4.85
N LYS A 10 -13.40 -24.36 -3.60
CA LYS A 10 -14.22 -23.81 -2.52
C LYS A 10 -13.78 -22.36 -2.23
N ILE A 11 -14.71 -21.41 -2.27
CA ILE A 11 -14.43 -20.02 -1.87
C ILE A 11 -14.82 -19.84 -0.40
N ILE A 12 -13.87 -19.38 0.40
CA ILE A 12 -14.07 -19.03 1.81
C ILE A 12 -13.92 -17.50 1.92
N ILE A 13 -14.92 -16.84 2.48
CA ILE A 13 -14.91 -15.40 2.71
C ILE A 13 -15.01 -15.18 4.21
N ILE A 14 -13.98 -14.56 4.79
CA ILE A 14 -13.94 -14.18 6.20
C ILE A 14 -14.14 -12.66 6.27
N PRO A 15 -15.22 -12.18 6.91
CA PRO A 15 -15.47 -10.75 7.04
C PRO A 15 -14.47 -10.10 8.01
N LYS A 16 -14.39 -8.77 7.96
CA LYS A 16 -13.40 -7.98 8.72
C LYS A 16 -13.51 -8.18 10.24
N GLU A 17 -14.72 -8.43 10.72
CA GLU A 17 -15.05 -8.61 12.13
C GLU A 17 -14.58 -9.97 12.68
N GLU A 18 -14.36 -10.94 11.79
CA GLU A 18 -13.89 -12.29 12.13
C GLU A 18 -12.38 -12.47 11.87
N ALA A 19 -11.70 -11.44 11.36
CA ALA A 19 -10.29 -11.50 11.08
C ALA A 19 -9.46 -11.57 12.37
N VAL A 20 -8.61 -12.59 12.48
CA VAL A 20 -7.70 -12.78 13.63
C VAL A 20 -6.41 -11.94 13.52
N PHE A 21 -6.31 -11.08 12.52
CA PHE A 21 -5.19 -10.18 12.29
C PHE A 21 -5.66 -8.81 11.78
N ARG A 22 -4.84 -7.80 12.01
CA ARG A 22 -5.08 -6.40 11.61
C ARG A 22 -3.78 -5.71 11.23
N MET A 23 -3.89 -4.58 10.54
CA MET A 23 -2.76 -3.72 10.20
C MET A 23 -2.85 -2.39 10.96
N ASP A 24 -1.77 -1.98 11.61
CA ASP A 24 -1.72 -0.66 12.25
C ASP A 24 -1.47 0.48 11.25
N LYS A 25 -1.51 1.72 11.72
CA LYS A 25 -1.30 2.93 10.89
C LYS A 25 0.09 3.02 10.22
N ASN A 26 1.03 2.16 10.62
CA ASN A 26 2.39 2.12 10.09
C ASN A 26 2.62 0.93 9.15
N GLY A 27 1.58 0.15 8.86
CA GLY A 27 1.67 -1.03 7.98
C GLY A 27 2.21 -2.27 8.69
N THR A 28 2.24 -2.27 10.03
CA THR A 28 2.66 -3.44 10.82
C THR A 28 1.46 -4.35 11.04
N TRP A 29 1.64 -5.64 10.80
CA TRP A 29 0.63 -6.66 11.07
C TRP A 29 0.64 -7.08 12.53
N HIS A 30 -0.55 -7.27 13.10
CA HIS A 30 -0.75 -7.72 14.47
C HIS A 30 -1.84 -8.80 14.55
N ASN A 31 -1.72 -9.73 15.49
CA ASN A 31 -2.78 -10.66 15.92
C ASN A 31 -2.99 -10.58 17.45
N GLU A 32 -3.68 -11.57 18.02
CA GLU A 32 -3.89 -11.70 19.47
C GLU A 32 -2.58 -11.85 20.28
N HIS A 33 -1.51 -12.35 19.66
CA HIS A 33 -0.20 -12.53 20.28
C HIS A 33 0.73 -11.32 20.09
N GLY A 34 0.25 -10.25 19.45
CA GLY A 34 1.02 -9.04 19.20
C GLY A 34 1.45 -8.89 17.74
N LYS A 35 2.57 -8.19 17.52
CA LYS A 35 3.07 -7.88 16.18
C LYS A 35 3.62 -9.13 15.48
N PHE A 36 3.47 -9.21 14.17
CA PHE A 36 4.18 -10.19 13.37
C PHE A 36 5.66 -9.84 13.33
N GLU A 37 6.54 -10.81 13.62
CA GLU A 37 7.99 -10.60 13.60
C GLU A 37 8.69 -11.32 12.46
N HIS A 38 8.10 -12.43 11.97
CA HIS A 38 8.77 -13.27 10.98
C HIS A 38 8.69 -12.65 9.57
N PRO A 39 9.82 -12.24 8.94
CA PRO A 39 9.81 -11.46 7.70
C PRO A 39 9.11 -12.17 6.53
N ARG A 40 9.22 -13.50 6.45
CA ARG A 40 8.53 -14.29 5.41
C ARG A 40 7.01 -14.23 5.54
N ILE A 41 6.47 -14.19 6.77
CA ILE A 41 5.03 -14.09 7.02
C ILE A 41 4.56 -12.70 6.63
N ILE A 42 5.25 -11.66 7.09
CA ILE A 42 4.95 -10.26 6.76
C ILE A 42 4.96 -10.05 5.23
N ARG A 43 5.99 -10.55 4.55
CA ARG A 43 6.10 -10.49 3.10
C ARG A 43 4.93 -11.19 2.42
N TYR A 44 4.60 -12.41 2.85
CA TYR A 44 3.48 -13.16 2.30
C TYR A 44 2.17 -12.38 2.42
N PHE A 45 1.83 -11.94 3.64
CA PHE A 45 0.63 -11.15 3.92
C PHE A 45 0.55 -9.90 3.06
N ASN A 46 1.63 -9.12 3.01
CA ASN A 46 1.68 -7.92 2.17
C ASN A 46 1.49 -8.23 0.68
N THR A 47 2.18 -9.23 0.13
CA THR A 47 2.03 -9.60 -1.29
C THR A 47 0.66 -10.19 -1.64
N ALA A 48 -0.06 -10.69 -0.64
CA ALA A 48 -1.39 -11.25 -0.78
C ALA A 48 -2.51 -10.21 -0.65
N ILE A 49 -2.20 -8.93 -0.34
CA ILE A 49 -3.21 -7.86 -0.28
C ILE A 49 -3.81 -7.66 -1.67
N LYS A 50 -5.14 -7.70 -1.72
CA LYS A 50 -5.96 -7.32 -2.88
C LYS A 50 -7.06 -6.37 -2.41
N LYS A 51 -7.75 -5.76 -3.37
CA LYS A 51 -8.91 -4.91 -3.13
C LYS A 51 -10.04 -5.31 -4.06
N ASP A 52 -11.27 -5.29 -3.56
CA ASP A 52 -12.48 -5.29 -4.37
C ASP A 52 -13.49 -4.28 -3.78
N GLU A 53 -14.75 -4.36 -4.21
CA GLU A 53 -15.83 -3.45 -3.80
C GLU A 53 -16.08 -3.45 -2.28
N ASN A 54 -15.73 -4.53 -1.57
CA ASN A 54 -15.92 -4.65 -0.13
C ASN A 54 -14.69 -4.18 0.68
N GLY A 55 -13.61 -3.76 0.00
CA GLY A 55 -12.39 -3.24 0.62
C GLY A 55 -11.18 -4.14 0.42
N TYR A 56 -10.18 -3.96 1.30
CA TYR A 56 -8.94 -4.72 1.23
C TYR A 56 -9.04 -6.07 1.94
N TYR A 57 -8.43 -7.09 1.34
CA TYR A 57 -8.38 -8.44 1.89
C TYR A 57 -7.02 -9.09 1.61
N VAL A 58 -6.66 -10.07 2.45
CA VAL A 58 -5.55 -10.99 2.18
C VAL A 58 -6.12 -12.18 1.41
N HIS A 59 -5.54 -12.45 0.24
CA HIS A 59 -5.93 -13.54 -0.64
C HIS A 59 -5.01 -14.74 -0.49
N GLN A 60 -5.56 -15.89 -0.15
CA GLN A 60 -4.82 -17.16 -0.10
C GLN A 60 -5.45 -18.15 -1.07
N ALA A 61 -4.63 -18.93 -1.76
CA ALA A 61 -5.11 -19.99 -2.63
C ALA A 61 -4.31 -21.27 -2.37
N THR A 62 -5.04 -22.36 -2.20
CA THR A 62 -4.49 -23.72 -2.19
C THR A 62 -5.01 -24.48 -3.41
N GLY A 63 -4.68 -25.77 -3.51
CA GLY A 63 -5.26 -26.64 -4.54
C GLY A 63 -6.78 -26.76 -4.43
N GLU A 64 -7.32 -26.68 -3.21
CA GLU A 64 -8.70 -27.03 -2.88
C GLU A 64 -9.61 -25.82 -2.62
N CYS A 65 -9.03 -24.72 -2.13
CA CYS A 65 -9.80 -23.53 -1.78
C CYS A 65 -9.11 -22.22 -2.17
N GLU A 66 -9.93 -21.18 -2.32
CA GLU A 66 -9.53 -19.79 -2.34
C GLU A 66 -10.15 -19.09 -1.15
N GLU A 67 -9.33 -18.40 -0.36
CA GLU A 67 -9.74 -17.69 0.83
C GLU A 67 -9.53 -16.19 0.64
N LYS A 68 -10.55 -15.41 0.97
CA LYS A 68 -10.51 -13.96 1.08
C LYS A 68 -10.78 -13.56 2.52
N VAL A 69 -9.79 -12.99 3.18
CA VAL A 69 -9.93 -12.48 4.55
C VAL A 69 -9.85 -10.97 4.51
N TYR A 70 -11.00 -10.30 4.63
CA TYR A 70 -11.02 -8.84 4.84
C TYR A 70 -10.43 -8.55 6.21
N PHE A 71 -9.66 -7.48 6.35
CA PHE A 71 -8.95 -7.21 7.61
C PHE A 71 -9.07 -5.75 8.06
N PRO A 72 -9.06 -5.49 9.38
CA PRO A 72 -9.00 -4.13 9.88
C PRO A 72 -7.63 -3.49 9.61
N TYR A 73 -7.67 -2.23 9.20
CA TYR A 73 -6.51 -1.36 9.10
C TYR A 73 -6.83 0.01 9.70
N GLU A 74 -5.87 0.63 10.37
CA GLU A 74 -6.08 1.91 11.07
C GLU A 74 -6.04 3.14 10.15
N ASP A 75 -5.27 3.08 9.05
CA ASP A 75 -5.07 4.21 8.13
C ASP A 75 -5.28 3.79 6.67
N THR A 76 -4.35 2.99 6.13
CA THR A 76 -4.46 2.37 4.81
C THR A 76 -3.84 0.97 4.83
N ALA A 77 -4.15 0.16 3.83
CA ALA A 77 -3.54 -1.14 3.59
C ALA A 77 -2.29 -1.08 2.69
N LEU A 78 -2.08 0.03 1.98
CA LEU A 78 -1.01 0.16 0.98
C LEU A 78 0.01 1.22 1.38
N PHE A 79 1.27 0.81 1.33
CA PHE A 79 2.41 1.64 1.71
C PHE A 79 3.45 1.65 0.61
N ILE A 80 3.96 2.82 0.26
CA ILE A 80 5.18 2.95 -0.53
C ILE A 80 6.34 2.69 0.42
N VAL A 81 7.01 1.55 0.24
CA VAL A 81 8.10 1.07 1.10
C VAL A 81 9.47 1.39 0.53
N ASP A 82 9.55 1.62 -0.78
CA ASP A 82 10.80 2.00 -1.44
C ASP A 82 10.59 2.90 -2.66
N ILE A 83 11.65 3.63 -3.00
CA ILE A 83 11.74 4.56 -4.12
C ILE A 83 12.90 4.14 -5.03
N LEU A 84 12.59 3.93 -6.32
CA LEU A 84 13.57 3.71 -7.38
C LEU A 84 13.76 5.01 -8.16
N ALA A 85 14.88 5.67 -7.96
CA ALA A 85 15.23 6.89 -8.68
C ALA A 85 15.98 6.57 -9.98
N GLY A 86 15.47 7.06 -11.11
CA GLY A 86 16.11 6.99 -12.42
C GLY A 86 15.75 8.21 -13.28
N GLN A 87 15.34 8.00 -14.53
CA GLN A 87 14.73 9.06 -15.35
C GLN A 87 13.37 9.50 -14.79
N ASP A 88 12.68 8.60 -14.09
CA ASP A 88 11.43 8.87 -13.37
C ASP A 88 11.53 8.34 -11.92
N ILE A 89 10.53 8.68 -11.10
CA ILE A 89 10.37 8.12 -9.74
C ILE A 89 9.50 6.87 -9.83
N GLY A 90 10.15 5.71 -9.72
CA GLY A 90 9.46 4.44 -9.47
C GLY A 90 9.15 4.29 -7.98
N LEU A 91 7.97 3.79 -7.65
CA LEU A 91 7.50 3.52 -6.30
C LEU A 91 7.32 2.01 -6.15
N ILE A 92 7.78 1.45 -5.03
CA ILE A 92 7.55 0.04 -4.68
C ILE A 92 6.58 0.00 -3.50
N LEU A 93 5.48 -0.71 -3.67
CA LEU A 93 4.49 -0.93 -2.63
C LEU A 93 4.88 -2.08 -1.69
N ASN A 94 4.30 -2.13 -0.50
CA ASN A 94 4.40 -3.27 0.41
C ASN A 94 3.98 -4.59 -0.27
N THR A 95 3.03 -4.53 -1.22
CA THR A 95 2.60 -5.66 -2.06
C THR A 95 3.65 -6.13 -3.08
N ALA A 96 4.83 -5.48 -3.12
CA ALA A 96 5.88 -5.60 -4.13
C ALA A 96 5.50 -5.12 -5.54
N GLN A 97 4.29 -4.61 -5.73
CA GLN A 97 3.90 -3.97 -6.98
C GLN A 97 4.70 -2.68 -7.21
N LYS A 98 4.95 -2.38 -8.47
CA LYS A 98 5.61 -1.15 -8.90
C LYS A 98 4.58 -0.18 -9.46
N MET A 99 4.74 1.09 -9.14
CA MET A 99 3.94 2.17 -9.70
C MET A 99 4.80 3.43 -9.89
N THR A 100 4.21 4.50 -10.42
CA THR A 100 4.88 5.78 -10.65
C THR A 100 4.03 6.92 -10.08
N LEU A 101 4.62 8.10 -9.91
CA LEU A 101 3.91 9.26 -9.36
C LEU A 101 2.76 9.74 -10.27
N GLU A 102 2.85 9.51 -11.59
CA GLU A 102 1.83 9.93 -12.57
C GLU A 102 0.49 9.21 -12.42
N GLN A 103 0.44 8.10 -11.67
CA GLN A 103 -0.79 7.33 -11.45
C GLN A 103 -1.72 7.95 -10.40
N GLY A 104 -1.32 9.07 -9.78
CA GLY A 104 -2.10 9.74 -8.76
C GLY A 104 -1.64 11.18 -8.51
N TYR A 105 -2.07 11.74 -7.39
CA TYR A 105 -1.61 13.04 -6.90
C TYR A 105 -1.10 12.94 -5.47
N LEU A 106 -0.14 13.79 -5.14
CA LEU A 106 0.44 13.85 -3.80
C LEU A 106 -0.45 14.68 -2.88
N PHE A 107 -0.71 14.15 -1.69
CA PHE A 107 -1.55 14.76 -0.69
C PHE A 107 -0.92 14.62 0.69
N MET A 108 -0.87 15.71 1.44
CA MET A 108 -0.35 15.79 2.79
C MET A 108 -1.50 16.07 3.76
N GLU A 109 -1.54 15.29 4.84
CA GLU A 109 -2.50 15.41 5.93
C GLU A 109 -1.79 15.04 7.23
N SER A 110 -1.76 15.97 8.20
CA SER A 110 -1.11 15.76 9.51
C SER A 110 0.31 15.19 9.39
N ASP A 111 1.18 15.88 8.66
CA ASP A 111 2.58 15.51 8.37
C ASP A 111 2.77 14.16 7.64
N THR A 112 1.69 13.51 7.21
CA THR A 112 1.75 12.26 6.46
C THR A 112 1.55 12.52 4.98
N LEU A 113 2.51 12.09 4.16
CA LEU A 113 2.39 12.12 2.72
C LEU A 113 1.71 10.85 2.18
N TYR A 114 0.76 11.07 1.28
CA TYR A 114 0.04 10.04 0.56
C TYR A 114 0.17 10.27 -0.95
N LEU A 115 0.07 9.19 -1.71
CA LEU A 115 -0.31 9.20 -3.11
C LEU A 115 -1.77 8.76 -3.21
N ILE A 116 -2.61 9.62 -3.78
CA ILE A 116 -4.02 9.32 -4.02
C ILE A 116 -4.20 8.94 -5.49
N THR A 117 -4.68 7.73 -5.71
CA THR A 117 -5.07 7.20 -7.03
C THR A 117 -6.60 7.07 -7.06
N PRO A 118 -7.23 6.78 -8.22
CA PRO A 118 -8.67 6.53 -8.28
C PRO A 118 -9.14 5.43 -7.31
N ASP A 119 -8.30 4.42 -7.07
CA ASP A 119 -8.66 3.24 -6.29
C ASP A 119 -8.07 3.22 -4.86
N HIS A 120 -7.00 3.98 -4.60
CA HIS A 120 -6.20 3.79 -3.40
C HIS A 120 -5.70 5.12 -2.79
N LYS A 121 -5.81 5.23 -1.45
CA LYS A 121 -4.98 6.10 -0.61
C LYS A 121 -3.74 5.30 -0.21
N ILE A 122 -2.54 5.72 -0.63
CA ILE A 122 -1.30 4.97 -0.42
C ILE A 122 -0.35 5.83 0.40
N LYS A 123 0.11 5.33 1.55
CA LYS A 123 0.95 6.10 2.48
C LYS A 123 2.43 5.92 2.17
N PHE A 124 3.21 7.00 2.20
CA PHE A 124 4.67 6.89 2.16
C PHE A 124 5.20 6.43 3.52
N SER A 125 5.95 5.34 3.55
CA SER A 125 6.67 4.94 4.76
C SER A 125 7.79 5.93 5.07
N SER A 126 8.23 5.99 6.34
CA SER A 126 9.36 6.84 6.74
C SER A 126 10.62 6.57 5.92
N HIS A 127 10.90 5.30 5.59
CA HIS A 127 12.03 4.92 4.74
C HIS A 127 11.89 5.47 3.32
N ALA A 128 10.69 5.38 2.71
CA ALA A 128 10.44 5.96 1.40
C ALA A 128 10.54 7.49 1.41
N LEU A 129 10.05 8.15 2.47
CA LEU A 129 10.16 9.60 2.65
C LEU A 129 11.61 10.07 2.72
N VAL A 130 12.48 9.35 3.43
CA VAL A 130 13.92 9.66 3.48
C VAL A 130 14.55 9.60 2.09
N LYS A 131 14.14 8.64 1.24
CA LYS A 131 14.63 8.55 -0.14
C LYS A 131 14.03 9.62 -1.05
N LEU A 132 12.79 10.02 -0.79
CA LEU A 132 12.06 11.03 -1.55
C LEU A 132 12.51 12.45 -1.21
N SER A 133 13.01 12.70 0.01
CA SER A 133 13.32 14.05 0.52
C SER A 133 14.29 14.84 -0.36
N LYS A 134 15.24 14.15 -1.01
CA LYS A 134 16.19 14.76 -1.96
C LYS A 134 15.54 15.36 -3.21
N PHE A 135 14.27 15.05 -3.46
CA PHE A 135 13.47 15.56 -4.56
C PHE A 135 12.42 16.58 -4.11
N ILE A 136 12.29 16.84 -2.80
CA ILE A 136 11.34 17.82 -2.28
C ILE A 136 11.89 19.22 -2.54
N GLU A 137 11.08 20.05 -3.19
CA GLU A 137 11.28 21.49 -3.26
C GLU A 137 10.13 22.22 -2.57
N GLU A 138 10.49 23.22 -1.78
CA GLU A 138 9.54 24.15 -1.18
C GLU A 138 9.66 25.52 -1.85
N LYS A 139 8.52 26.08 -2.26
CA LYS A 139 8.44 27.46 -2.75
C LYS A 139 7.19 28.13 -2.21
N ASN A 140 7.37 29.24 -1.49
CA ASN A 140 6.28 29.99 -0.86
C ASN A 140 5.37 29.10 0.02
N GLY A 141 5.97 28.23 0.84
CA GLY A 141 5.24 27.29 1.70
C GLY A 141 4.58 26.11 0.97
N LYS A 142 4.70 26.02 -0.35
CA LYS A 142 4.15 24.91 -1.15
C LYS A 142 5.22 23.91 -1.48
N PHE A 143 4.95 22.65 -1.16
CA PHE A 143 5.84 21.53 -1.47
C PHE A 143 5.55 20.95 -2.86
N SER A 144 6.60 20.50 -3.53
CA SER A 144 6.54 19.73 -4.76
C SER A 144 7.65 18.69 -4.79
N ILE A 145 7.42 17.57 -5.46
CA ILE A 145 8.47 16.61 -5.78
C ILE A 145 8.96 16.92 -7.18
N LYS A 146 10.25 17.25 -7.33
CA LYS A 146 10.88 17.52 -8.62
C LYS A 146 11.87 16.43 -8.99
N ILE A 147 11.71 15.92 -10.20
CA ILE A 147 12.68 15.02 -10.83
C ILE A 147 12.83 15.39 -12.30
N ASN A 148 14.06 15.65 -12.72
CA ASN A 148 14.37 16.15 -14.06
C ASN A 148 13.50 17.38 -14.39
N GLU A 149 12.73 17.35 -15.48
CA GLU A 149 11.85 18.45 -15.90
C GLU A 149 10.41 18.34 -15.35
N LYS A 150 10.10 17.29 -14.57
CA LYS A 150 8.76 17.07 -14.01
C LYS A 150 8.67 17.60 -12.59
N ALA A 151 7.54 18.23 -12.28
CA ALA A 151 7.20 18.69 -10.94
C ALA A 151 5.81 18.16 -10.54
N TYR A 152 5.75 17.51 -9.38
CA TYR A 152 4.53 16.96 -8.80
C TYR A 152 4.15 17.78 -7.57
N PRO A 153 3.13 18.65 -7.64
CA PRO A 153 2.72 19.45 -6.48
C PRO A 153 2.15 18.56 -5.38
N VAL A 154 2.47 18.90 -4.14
CA VAL A 154 1.85 18.30 -2.95
C VAL A 154 0.67 19.17 -2.54
N GLN A 155 -0.51 18.58 -2.52
CA GLN A 155 -1.71 19.23 -1.99
C GLN A 155 -1.73 19.07 -0.47
N SER A 156 -2.26 20.04 0.26
CA SER A 156 -2.41 19.96 1.72
C SER A 156 -3.87 20.19 2.11
N SER A 157 -4.35 19.48 3.14
CA SER A 157 -5.61 19.79 3.81
C SER A 157 -5.50 20.93 4.83
N ASP A 158 -4.28 21.27 5.22
CA ASP A 158 -4.02 22.30 6.22
C ASP A 158 -4.31 23.65 5.55
N LYS A 159 -5.39 24.30 5.98
CA LYS A 159 -5.68 25.66 5.58
C LYS A 159 -4.59 26.56 6.18
N ASP A 160 -3.90 27.30 5.31
CA ASP A 160 -3.14 28.49 5.68
C ASP A 160 -4.00 29.45 6.54
#